data_AF-A0A955V4A6-F1
#
_entry.id   AF-A0A955V4A6-F1
#
_cell.length_a   1.000
_cell.length_b   1.000
_cell.length_c   1.000
_cell.angle_alpha   90.00
_cell.angle_beta   90.00
_cell.angle_gamma   90.00
#
_symmetry.space_group_name_H-M   'P 1'
#
loop_
_entity.id
_entity.type
_entity.pdbx_description
1 polymer ?
#
loop_
_entity_poly.entity_id
_entity_poly.type
_entity_poly.pdbx_seq_one_letter_code
_entity_poly.pdbx_strand_id
1 'polypeptide(L)'
;MRKTSIAATLALVATVVVHLGAHAQLPPTAGGGAAPSAEAPPAAAPVPEEHASPRATMRTFLEATVAADANDDDTELDRAAACLDLRALPVAGRTDAGRELAIKLKEVIDRVRFVVYDDIPDARAGDPWVFYRAADGAPAIVIARADSGEWLFDAATVARVDDLYRELESHAKVAGVAGSSARLSASLWLRERMPDELKKVGFLFEHWQWLGLVVLFFLAVVISRAVRALLRGPVERWLMKRSLPVPSELVVRALRPIGLMALALTWTLGLPWLGLPPDANGVVILVVQLIAAFGFVRFAFKIVDIVAWELARRAALTEGRFDDLIVPLVQKSLKVVVFCVGVVFIADLAGISPTSLLAGLGLG
;
A
#
# COMPACT_ATOMS: atom_id res chain seq x y z
N MET A 1 31.80 -14.38 -7.11
CA MET A 1 30.97 -13.64 -6.13
C MET A 1 29.81 -12.83 -6.74
N ARG A 2 29.23 -13.22 -7.91
CA ARG A 2 28.12 -12.47 -8.56
C ARG A 2 26.76 -13.19 -8.62
N LYS A 3 26.64 -14.41 -8.03
CA LYS A 3 25.41 -15.22 -8.06
C LYS A 3 24.39 -14.88 -6.97
N THR A 4 24.79 -14.15 -5.93
CA THR A 4 23.95 -13.80 -4.79
C THR A 4 23.01 -12.62 -5.05
N SER A 5 23.32 -11.73 -5.99
CA SER A 5 22.54 -10.50 -6.21
C SER A 5 21.20 -10.73 -6.93
N ILE A 6 21.13 -11.61 -7.94
CA ILE A 6 19.88 -11.83 -8.71
C ILE A 6 18.86 -12.65 -7.90
N ALA A 7 19.34 -13.60 -7.08
CA ALA A 7 18.50 -14.36 -6.17
C ALA A 7 17.94 -13.46 -5.05
N ALA A 8 18.73 -12.50 -4.56
CA ALA A 8 18.27 -11.53 -3.57
C ALA A 8 17.20 -10.57 -4.13
N THR A 9 17.30 -10.14 -5.39
CA THR A 9 16.28 -9.26 -6.00
C THR A 9 14.98 -10.00 -6.32
N LEU A 10 15.06 -11.26 -6.77
CA LEU A 10 13.87 -12.11 -6.96
C LEU A 10 13.24 -12.54 -5.64
N ALA A 11 14.05 -12.78 -4.60
CA ALA A 11 13.55 -13.02 -3.25
C ALA A 11 12.87 -11.78 -2.69
N LEU A 12 13.44 -10.58 -2.84
CA LEU A 12 12.82 -9.33 -2.37
C LEU A 12 11.46 -9.07 -3.04
N VAL A 13 11.36 -9.26 -4.35
CA VAL A 13 10.10 -9.09 -5.09
C VAL A 13 9.08 -10.17 -4.70
N ALA A 14 9.51 -11.42 -4.49
CA ALA A 14 8.63 -12.48 -3.99
C ALA A 14 8.22 -12.26 -2.53
N THR A 15 9.10 -11.76 -1.67
CA THR A 15 8.83 -11.49 -0.25
C THR A 15 7.88 -10.31 -0.12
N VAL A 16 8.03 -9.25 -0.91
CA VAL A 16 7.07 -8.12 -0.92
C VAL A 16 5.69 -8.59 -1.40
N VAL A 17 5.62 -9.41 -2.46
CA VAL A 17 4.34 -9.96 -2.96
C VAL A 17 3.72 -10.99 -2.01
N VAL A 18 4.53 -11.80 -1.31
CA VAL A 18 4.06 -12.78 -0.30
C VAL A 18 3.63 -12.08 1.00
N HIS A 19 4.29 -11.01 1.42
CA HIS A 19 3.83 -10.21 2.57
C HIS A 19 2.49 -9.53 2.29
N LEU A 20 2.25 -9.10 1.05
CA LEU A 20 0.95 -8.58 0.58
C LEU A 20 -0.14 -9.67 0.42
N GLY A 21 0.21 -10.95 0.42
CA GLY A 21 -0.74 -12.07 0.34
C GLY A 21 -0.95 -12.86 1.66
N ALA A 22 -0.22 -12.52 2.72
CA ALA A 22 -0.16 -13.31 3.96
C ALA A 22 -1.37 -13.16 4.90
N HIS A 23 -2.39 -12.38 4.54
CA HIS A 23 -3.66 -12.34 5.30
C HIS A 23 -4.66 -13.45 4.92
N ALA A 24 -4.31 -14.35 4.00
CA ALA A 24 -5.12 -15.53 3.69
C ALA A 24 -4.86 -16.69 4.67
N GLN A 25 -5.09 -16.47 5.97
CA GLN A 25 -5.19 -17.58 6.93
C GLN A 25 -6.56 -18.25 6.72
N LEU A 26 -6.62 -19.34 5.95
CA LEU A 26 -7.80 -20.19 5.88
C LEU A 26 -8.06 -20.77 7.28
N PRO A 27 -9.24 -20.56 7.88
CA PRO A 27 -9.58 -21.23 9.14
C PRO A 27 -9.68 -22.75 8.94
N PRO A 28 -9.38 -23.56 9.97
CA PRO A 28 -9.47 -25.00 9.87
C PRO A 28 -10.91 -25.44 9.63
N THR A 29 -11.09 -26.38 8.70
CA THR A 29 -12.37 -27.00 8.38
C THR A 29 -12.93 -27.73 9.60
N ALA A 30 -13.95 -27.16 10.24
CA ALA A 30 -14.76 -27.84 11.23
C ALA A 30 -15.85 -28.66 10.50
N GLY A 31 -15.81 -29.98 10.71
CA GLY A 31 -16.82 -30.90 10.20
C GLY A 31 -18.15 -30.79 10.96
N GLY A 32 -19.24 -30.90 10.20
CA GLY A 32 -20.47 -31.60 10.59
C GLY A 32 -21.28 -31.10 11.79
N GLY A 33 -22.32 -30.30 11.48
CA GLY A 33 -23.67 -30.51 12.02
C GLY A 33 -24.08 -29.73 13.27
N ALA A 34 -24.81 -28.63 13.08
CA ALA A 34 -26.06 -28.28 13.78
C ALA A 34 -26.57 -26.92 13.25
N ALA A 35 -27.88 -26.77 13.09
CA ALA A 35 -28.53 -25.57 12.56
C ALA A 35 -28.21 -24.30 13.40
N PRO A 36 -28.14 -23.11 12.80
CA PRO A 36 -27.76 -21.89 13.52
C PRO A 36 -28.91 -21.42 14.39
N SER A 37 -28.72 -21.49 15.71
CA SER A 37 -29.40 -20.59 16.64
C SER A 37 -28.96 -19.17 16.33
N ALA A 38 -29.92 -18.24 16.28
CA ALA A 38 -29.66 -16.82 16.08
C ALA A 38 -28.72 -16.30 17.17
N GLU A 39 -27.45 -16.14 16.81
CA GLU A 39 -26.41 -15.56 17.64
C GLU A 39 -26.68 -14.05 17.73
N ALA A 40 -26.85 -13.56 18.96
CA ALA A 40 -26.98 -12.13 19.23
C ALA A 40 -25.76 -11.38 18.64
N PRO A 41 -25.91 -10.11 18.21
CA PRO A 41 -24.80 -9.35 17.64
C PRO A 41 -23.58 -9.40 18.58
N PRO A 42 -22.37 -9.68 18.09
CA PRO A 42 -21.19 -9.71 18.92
C PRO A 42 -21.06 -8.36 19.64
N ALA A 43 -20.91 -8.42 20.97
CA ALA A 43 -20.67 -7.23 21.79
C ALA A 43 -19.48 -6.46 21.20
N ALA A 44 -19.66 -5.15 20.97
CA ALA A 44 -18.61 -4.29 20.42
C ALA A 44 -17.32 -4.45 21.24
N ALA A 45 -16.20 -4.66 20.54
CA ALA A 45 -14.90 -4.78 21.18
C ALA A 45 -14.64 -3.56 22.09
N PRO A 46 -13.98 -3.73 23.25
CA PRO A 46 -13.70 -2.61 24.13
C PRO A 46 -12.81 -1.58 23.42
N VAL A 47 -13.20 -0.30 23.52
CA VAL A 47 -12.44 0.83 22.97
C VAL A 47 -11.05 0.86 23.61
N PRO A 48 -9.95 0.92 22.83
CA PRO A 48 -8.60 1.04 23.37
C PRO A 48 -8.47 2.27 24.28
N GLU A 49 -7.72 2.14 25.38
CA GLU A 49 -7.52 3.25 26.32
C GLU A 49 -6.86 4.47 25.66
N GLU A 50 -6.04 4.25 24.63
CA GLU A 50 -5.41 5.30 23.83
C GLU A 50 -6.41 6.20 23.09
N HIS A 51 -7.61 5.68 22.81
CA HIS A 51 -8.69 6.36 22.07
C HIS A 51 -9.96 6.51 22.93
N ALA A 52 -9.84 6.43 24.25
CA ALA A 52 -10.98 6.40 25.15
C ALA A 52 -11.62 7.79 25.39
N SER A 53 -10.85 8.87 25.21
CA SER A 53 -11.30 10.26 25.41
C SER A 53 -10.57 11.20 24.44
N PRO A 54 -11.07 12.43 24.20
CA PRO A 54 -10.35 13.42 23.40
C PRO A 54 -8.92 13.68 23.91
N ARG A 55 -8.76 13.72 25.24
CA ARG A 55 -7.46 13.88 25.90
C ARG A 55 -6.53 12.71 25.62
N ALA A 56 -7.03 11.47 25.72
CA ALA A 56 -6.25 10.28 25.43
C ALA A 56 -5.77 10.28 23.97
N THR A 57 -6.68 10.53 23.01
CA THR A 57 -6.34 10.57 21.58
C THR A 57 -5.31 11.65 21.25
N MET A 58 -5.49 12.88 21.76
CA MET A 58 -4.51 13.95 21.53
C MET A 58 -3.14 13.61 22.13
N ARG A 59 -3.11 13.03 23.33
CA ARG A 59 -1.87 12.61 23.99
C ARG A 59 -1.15 11.53 23.17
N THR A 60 -1.86 10.47 22.82
CA THR A 60 -1.34 9.36 22.01
C THR A 60 -0.77 9.89 20.69
N PHE A 61 -1.50 10.76 19.99
CA PHE A 61 -1.06 11.35 18.74
C PHE A 61 0.24 12.15 18.89
N LEU A 62 0.33 13.03 19.88
CA LEU A 62 1.53 13.86 20.10
C LEU A 62 2.72 13.02 20.56
N GLU A 63 2.53 12.06 21.47
CA GLU A 63 3.59 11.16 21.93
C GLU A 63 4.12 10.30 20.79
N ALA A 64 3.23 9.70 19.99
CA ALA A 64 3.59 8.86 18.87
C ALA A 64 4.33 9.64 17.76
N THR A 65 3.87 10.86 17.43
CA THR A 65 4.59 11.70 16.43
C THR A 65 5.97 12.15 16.91
N VAL A 66 6.15 12.41 18.21
CA VAL A 66 7.48 12.73 18.79
C VAL A 66 8.37 11.48 18.82
N ALA A 67 7.83 10.31 19.19
CA ALA A 67 8.57 9.05 19.22
C ALA A 67 9.02 8.63 17.81
N ALA A 68 8.17 8.85 16.80
CA ALA A 68 8.50 8.61 15.40
C ALA A 68 9.69 9.44 14.91
N ASP A 69 9.77 10.72 15.29
CA ASP A 69 10.90 11.61 14.95
C ASP A 69 12.19 11.18 15.66
N ALA A 70 12.09 10.84 16.96
CA ALA A 70 13.25 10.45 17.76
C ALA A 70 13.87 9.11 17.31
N ASN A 71 13.05 8.15 16.88
CA ASN A 71 13.49 6.78 16.63
C ASN A 71 13.55 6.41 15.14
N ASP A 72 13.14 7.30 14.23
CA ASP A 72 12.99 7.01 12.79
C ASP A 72 12.08 5.79 12.54
N ASP A 73 11.04 5.61 13.38
CA ASP A 73 10.19 4.42 13.44
C ASP A 73 8.82 4.66 12.79
N ASP A 74 8.54 3.88 11.75
CA ASP A 74 7.27 3.88 11.03
C ASP A 74 6.11 3.33 11.88
N THR A 75 6.39 2.50 12.88
CA THR A 75 5.38 1.90 13.77
C THR A 75 4.74 2.96 14.66
N GLU A 76 5.53 3.93 15.13
CA GLU A 76 5.01 5.08 15.89
C GLU A 76 4.21 6.02 14.98
N LEU A 77 4.59 6.14 13.69
CA LEU A 77 3.74 6.85 12.73
C LEU A 77 2.42 6.13 12.47
N ASP A 78 2.40 4.80 12.44
CA ASP A 78 1.15 4.03 12.36
C ASP A 78 0.28 4.26 13.60
N ARG A 79 0.88 4.33 14.79
CA ARG A 79 0.16 4.65 16.03
C ARG A 79 -0.41 6.06 16.02
N ALA A 80 0.35 7.04 15.53
CA ALA A 80 -0.17 8.39 15.32
C ALA A 80 -1.30 8.41 14.28
N ALA A 81 -1.14 7.68 13.17
CA ALA A 81 -2.13 7.55 12.11
C ALA A 81 -3.44 6.91 12.60
N ALA A 82 -3.36 6.00 13.59
CA ALA A 82 -4.52 5.37 14.20
C ALA A 82 -5.41 6.33 14.99
N CYS A 83 -4.91 7.52 15.36
CA CYS A 83 -5.71 8.58 15.97
C CYS A 83 -6.57 9.36 14.97
N LEU A 84 -6.40 9.14 13.65
CA LEU A 84 -7.16 9.80 12.60
C LEU A 84 -8.27 8.89 12.06
N ASP A 85 -9.44 9.46 11.75
CA ASP A 85 -10.50 8.75 11.07
C ASP A 85 -10.21 8.61 9.57
N LEU A 86 -9.46 7.58 9.21
CA LEU A 86 -9.04 7.27 7.84
C LEU A 86 -10.08 6.45 7.06
N ARG A 87 -11.27 6.18 7.62
CA ARG A 87 -12.27 5.27 7.03
C ARG A 87 -12.81 5.76 5.69
N ALA A 88 -12.85 7.09 5.50
CA ALA A 88 -13.25 7.72 4.24
C ALA A 88 -12.20 7.59 3.12
N LEU A 89 -10.94 7.30 3.45
CA LEU A 89 -9.86 7.21 2.47
C LEU A 89 -9.93 5.89 1.69
N PRO A 90 -9.46 5.87 0.42
CA PRO A 90 -9.33 4.64 -0.34
C PRO A 90 -8.52 3.59 0.42
N VAL A 91 -8.92 2.31 0.37
CA VAL A 91 -8.21 1.21 1.04
C VAL A 91 -6.77 1.10 0.51
N ALA A 92 -6.62 1.20 -0.80
CA ALA A 92 -5.32 1.26 -1.45
C ALA A 92 -4.58 2.53 -1.01
N GLY A 93 -3.40 2.37 -0.39
CA GLY A 93 -2.57 3.50 0.06
C GLY A 93 -3.01 4.20 1.34
N ARG A 94 -4.04 3.68 2.04
CA ARG A 94 -4.56 4.29 3.29
C ARG A 94 -3.47 4.45 4.35
N THR A 95 -2.63 3.43 4.53
CA THR A 95 -1.58 3.44 5.55
C THR A 95 -0.57 4.55 5.29
N ASP A 96 -0.02 4.62 4.08
CA ASP A 96 0.96 5.64 3.71
C ASP A 96 0.35 7.05 3.79
N ALA A 97 -0.90 7.20 3.33
CA ALA A 97 -1.62 8.46 3.43
C ALA A 97 -1.86 8.87 4.90
N GLY A 98 -2.22 7.92 5.77
CA GLY A 98 -2.42 8.15 7.20
C GLY A 98 -1.16 8.66 7.89
N ARG A 99 0.00 8.05 7.60
CA ARG A 99 1.30 8.49 8.14
C ARG A 99 1.65 9.91 7.68
N GLU A 100 1.49 10.19 6.39
CA GLU A 100 1.72 11.53 5.82
C GLU A 100 0.80 12.59 6.46
N LEU A 101 -0.49 12.27 6.62
CA LEU A 101 -1.47 13.14 7.24
C LEU A 101 -1.16 13.37 8.73
N ALA A 102 -0.69 12.36 9.45
CA ALA A 102 -0.27 12.50 10.85
C ALA A 102 0.91 13.48 10.98
N ILE A 103 1.91 13.37 10.11
CA ILE A 103 3.06 14.30 10.07
C ILE A 103 2.57 15.73 9.80
N LYS A 104 1.75 15.93 8.76
CA LYS A 104 1.20 17.25 8.40
C LYS A 104 0.33 17.84 9.51
N LEU A 105 -0.51 17.02 10.15
CA LEU A 105 -1.38 17.45 11.25
C LEU A 105 -0.55 17.86 12.48
N LYS A 106 0.54 17.15 12.79
CA LYS A 106 1.48 17.57 13.84
C LYS A 106 2.10 18.94 13.53
N GLU A 107 2.56 19.13 12.30
CA GLU A 107 3.11 20.43 11.87
C GLU A 107 2.07 21.57 11.93
N VAL A 108 0.80 21.28 11.65
CA VAL A 108 -0.31 22.22 11.82
C VAL A 108 -0.53 22.55 13.30
N ILE A 109 -0.68 21.53 14.15
CA ILE A 109 -0.93 21.69 15.59
C ILE A 109 0.16 22.56 16.24
N ASP A 110 1.42 22.31 15.91
CA ASP A 110 2.58 23.04 16.42
C ASP A 110 2.60 24.53 16.07
N ARG A 111 1.89 24.93 15.00
CA ARG A 111 1.80 26.32 14.53
C ARG A 111 0.54 27.03 14.99
N VAL A 112 -0.48 26.28 15.42
CA VAL A 112 -1.74 26.85 15.89
C VAL A 112 -1.64 27.33 17.33
N ARG A 113 -1.33 26.41 18.28
CA ARG A 113 -1.19 26.73 19.71
C ARG A 113 -0.51 25.60 20.46
N PHE A 114 0.12 25.94 21.57
CA PHE A 114 0.64 24.94 22.51
C PHE A 114 -0.52 24.11 23.10
N VAL A 115 -0.35 22.79 23.14
CA VAL A 115 -1.37 21.86 23.66
C VAL A 115 -1.21 21.72 25.16
N VAL A 116 -2.23 22.13 25.91
CA VAL A 116 -2.33 21.93 27.37
C VAL A 116 -3.35 20.82 27.61
N TYR A 117 -2.90 19.65 28.06
CA TYR A 117 -3.78 18.48 28.22
C TYR A 117 -4.94 18.70 29.19
N ASP A 118 -4.75 19.55 30.20
CA ASP A 118 -5.79 19.83 31.19
C ASP A 118 -7.00 20.57 30.61
N ASP A 119 -6.83 21.28 29.50
CA ASP A 119 -7.91 21.95 28.77
C ASP A 119 -8.73 20.98 27.89
N ILE A 120 -8.28 19.73 27.76
CA ILE A 120 -8.91 18.73 26.89
C ILE A 120 -9.82 17.82 27.74
N PRO A 121 -11.10 17.63 27.36
CA PRO A 121 -12.00 16.72 28.06
C PRO A 121 -11.44 15.29 28.15
N ASP A 122 -11.51 14.69 29.33
CA ASP A 122 -11.14 13.29 29.59
C ASP A 122 -12.35 12.35 29.74
N ALA A 123 -13.54 12.86 29.42
CA ALA A 123 -14.75 12.06 29.48
C ALA A 123 -14.80 11.05 28.31
N ARG A 124 -15.18 9.81 28.61
CA ARG A 124 -15.34 8.75 27.58
C ARG A 124 -16.55 8.96 26.66
N ALA A 125 -17.45 9.85 27.06
CA ALA A 125 -18.63 10.24 26.30
C ALA A 125 -18.85 11.75 26.44
N GLY A 126 -19.42 12.37 25.40
CA GLY A 126 -19.67 13.80 25.36
C GLY A 126 -19.75 14.31 23.92
N ASP A 127 -19.83 15.64 23.80
CA ASP A 127 -19.83 16.33 22.52
C ASP A 127 -18.43 16.34 21.87
N PRO A 128 -18.33 16.46 20.54
CA PRO A 128 -17.06 16.64 19.84
C PRO A 128 -16.24 17.79 20.41
N TRP A 129 -14.94 17.57 20.59
CA TRP A 129 -14.03 18.59 21.08
C TRP A 129 -13.32 19.29 19.92
N VAL A 130 -13.39 20.62 19.91
CA VAL A 130 -12.79 21.46 18.86
C VAL A 130 -11.45 22.00 19.35
N PHE A 131 -10.36 21.55 18.75
CA PHE A 131 -9.02 22.04 19.06
C PHE A 131 -8.76 23.43 18.45
N TYR A 132 -9.16 23.60 17.19
CA TYR A 132 -8.88 24.78 16.38
C TYR A 132 -10.07 25.15 15.50
N ARG A 133 -10.29 26.45 15.34
CA ARG A 133 -11.24 27.04 14.40
C ARG A 133 -10.46 27.86 13.38
N ALA A 134 -10.83 27.73 12.11
CA ALA A 134 -10.25 28.53 11.03
C ALA A 134 -10.64 30.01 11.18
N ALA A 135 -10.04 30.87 10.34
CA ALA A 135 -10.27 32.32 10.37
C ALA A 135 -11.75 32.73 10.19
N ASP A 136 -12.54 31.89 9.51
CA ASP A 136 -13.99 32.05 9.31
C ASP A 136 -14.84 31.58 10.51
N GLY A 137 -14.22 31.07 11.58
CA GLY A 137 -14.87 30.54 12.78
C GLY A 137 -15.33 29.08 12.67
N ALA A 138 -15.21 28.46 11.50
CA ALA A 138 -15.58 27.06 11.31
C ALA A 138 -14.62 26.13 12.07
N PRO A 139 -15.11 25.04 12.69
CA PRO A 139 -14.24 24.05 13.31
C PRO A 139 -13.33 23.42 12.26
N ALA A 140 -12.03 23.42 12.54
CA ALA A 140 -10.99 22.99 11.58
C ALA A 140 -10.24 21.75 12.04
N ILE A 141 -10.03 21.61 13.35
CA ILE A 141 -9.45 20.41 13.96
C ILE A 141 -10.37 19.97 15.08
N VAL A 142 -10.99 18.81 14.93
CA VAL A 142 -12.02 18.26 15.79
C VAL A 142 -11.68 16.82 16.14
N ILE A 143 -11.80 16.49 17.43
CA ILE A 143 -11.78 15.10 17.90
C ILE A 143 -13.22 14.72 18.26
N ALA A 144 -13.74 13.70 17.60
CA ALA A 144 -15.11 13.24 17.74
C ALA A 144 -15.15 11.73 17.97
N ARG A 145 -16.25 11.24 18.55
CA ARG A 145 -16.47 9.82 18.75
C ARG A 145 -16.93 9.16 17.46
N ALA A 146 -16.15 8.22 16.94
CA ALA A 146 -16.48 7.39 15.79
C ALA A 146 -17.57 6.37 16.10
N ASP A 147 -18.15 5.76 15.06
CA ASP A 147 -19.16 4.70 15.20
C ASP A 147 -18.62 3.46 15.91
N SER A 148 -17.30 3.22 15.82
CA SER A 148 -16.59 2.17 16.58
C SER A 148 -16.53 2.45 18.08
N GLY A 149 -16.87 3.68 18.50
CA GLY A 149 -16.84 4.14 19.89
C GLY A 149 -15.53 4.81 20.30
N GLU A 150 -14.51 4.78 19.45
CA GLU A 150 -13.21 5.43 19.63
C GLU A 150 -13.30 6.95 19.42
N TRP A 151 -12.52 7.73 20.15
CA TRP A 151 -12.32 9.14 19.88
C TRP A 151 -11.17 9.32 18.89
N LEU A 152 -11.44 9.96 17.75
CA LEU A 152 -10.48 10.16 16.66
C LEU A 152 -10.56 11.59 16.15
N PHE A 153 -9.48 12.07 15.52
CA PHE A 153 -9.58 13.25 14.65
C PHE A 153 -10.56 12.92 13.52
N ASP A 154 -11.65 13.68 13.44
CA ASP A 154 -12.79 13.30 12.61
C ASP A 154 -12.46 13.35 11.11
N ALA A 155 -13.27 12.67 10.30
CA ALA A 155 -13.04 12.61 8.85
C ALA A 155 -13.02 14.01 8.19
N ALA A 156 -13.74 14.98 8.75
CA ALA A 156 -13.72 16.37 8.29
C ALA A 156 -12.36 17.05 8.56
N THR A 157 -11.76 16.80 9.73
CA THR A 157 -10.39 17.24 10.05
C THR A 157 -9.40 16.59 9.09
N VAL A 158 -9.48 15.27 8.91
CA VAL A 158 -8.59 14.49 8.02
C VAL A 158 -8.60 15.05 6.60
N ALA A 159 -9.78 15.33 6.04
CA ALA A 159 -9.93 15.88 4.69
C ALA A 159 -9.32 17.29 4.54
N ARG A 160 -9.17 18.04 5.63
CA ARG A 160 -8.65 19.42 5.64
C ARG A 160 -7.17 19.54 5.97
N VAL A 161 -6.50 18.47 6.41
CA VAL A 161 -5.11 18.53 6.88
C VAL A 161 -4.18 19.14 5.82
N ASP A 162 -4.30 18.74 4.55
CA ASP A 162 -3.46 19.26 3.47
C ASP A 162 -3.67 20.76 3.24
N ASP A 163 -4.90 21.24 3.34
CA ASP A 163 -5.23 22.67 3.21
C ASP A 163 -4.70 23.47 4.41
N LEU A 164 -4.92 22.97 5.64
CA LEU A 164 -4.43 23.60 6.86
C LEU A 164 -2.90 23.67 6.90
N TYR A 165 -2.23 22.60 6.45
CA TYR A 165 -0.78 22.58 6.36
C TYR A 165 -0.28 23.66 5.40
N ARG A 166 -0.86 23.76 4.20
CA ARG A 166 -0.52 24.81 3.22
C ARG A 166 -0.79 26.22 3.71
N GLU A 167 -1.89 26.44 4.43
CA GLU A 167 -2.24 27.75 4.99
C GLU A 167 -1.25 28.18 6.09
N LEU A 168 -0.85 27.23 6.93
CA LEU A 168 -0.07 27.52 8.13
C LEU A 168 1.44 27.32 7.95
N GLU A 169 1.93 26.70 6.89
CA GLU A 169 3.35 26.34 6.72
C GLU A 169 4.32 27.52 6.88
N SER A 170 3.91 28.74 6.49
CA SER A 170 4.71 29.96 6.61
C SER A 170 4.74 30.57 8.02
N HIS A 171 3.86 30.11 8.91
CA HIS A 171 3.79 30.58 10.29
C HIS A 171 4.88 29.92 11.14
N ALA A 172 5.48 30.70 12.04
CA ALA A 172 6.42 30.16 13.00
C ALA A 172 5.70 29.22 13.98
N LYS A 173 6.37 28.13 14.36
CA LYS A 173 5.89 27.25 15.43
C LYS A 173 5.77 28.04 16.74
N VAL A 174 4.81 27.65 17.56
CA VAL A 174 4.50 28.31 18.84
C VAL A 174 5.65 28.11 19.83
N ALA A 175 5.93 29.14 20.64
CA ALA A 175 6.96 29.08 21.68
C ALA A 175 6.70 27.91 22.65
N GLY A 176 7.73 27.11 22.93
CA GLY A 176 7.62 25.87 23.71
C GLY A 176 7.51 24.59 22.87
N VAL A 177 7.27 24.70 21.56
CA VAL A 177 7.22 23.55 20.62
C VAL A 177 8.43 23.49 19.69
N ALA A 178 9.25 24.55 19.64
CA ALA A 178 10.34 24.72 18.67
C ALA A 178 11.45 23.65 18.69
N GLY A 179 11.44 22.72 19.66
CA GLY A 179 12.35 21.57 19.75
C GLY A 179 11.76 20.22 19.33
N SER A 180 10.46 20.13 19.02
CA SER A 180 9.80 18.89 18.57
C SER A 180 9.31 19.03 17.12
N SER A 181 10.21 18.83 16.16
CA SER A 181 9.84 18.66 14.75
C SER A 181 9.02 17.39 14.56
N ALA A 182 8.06 17.40 13.65
CA ALA A 182 7.58 16.14 13.10
C ALA A 182 8.66 15.57 12.16
N ARG A 183 8.78 14.25 12.11
CA ARG A 183 9.62 13.57 11.12
C ARG A 183 9.24 14.04 9.73
N LEU A 184 10.19 14.60 8.97
CA LEU A 184 9.94 14.95 7.58
C LEU A 184 9.80 13.67 6.75
N SER A 185 8.64 13.49 6.12
CA SER A 185 8.47 12.46 5.11
C SER A 185 9.27 12.80 3.84
N ALA A 186 9.51 11.79 3.00
CA ALA A 186 10.25 11.99 1.74
C ALA A 186 9.60 13.02 0.82
N SER A 187 8.26 13.08 0.81
CA SER A 187 7.48 14.08 0.09
C SER A 187 7.67 15.49 0.64
N LEU A 188 7.60 15.67 1.96
CA LEU A 188 7.78 16.98 2.59
C LEU A 188 9.22 17.48 2.41
N TRP A 189 10.22 16.61 2.56
CA TRP A 189 11.61 16.93 2.26
C TRP A 189 11.80 17.41 0.81
N LEU A 190 11.18 16.72 -0.15
CA LEU A 190 11.26 17.11 -1.55
C LEU A 190 10.54 18.43 -1.81
N ARG A 191 9.34 18.61 -1.23
CA ARG A 191 8.51 19.81 -1.35
C ARG A 191 9.19 21.06 -0.79
N GLU A 192 9.87 20.95 0.35
CA GLU A 192 10.66 22.06 0.94
C GLU A 192 11.75 22.57 -0.01
N ARG A 193 12.30 21.68 -0.85
CA ARG A 193 13.33 22.03 -1.84
C ARG A 193 12.77 22.68 -3.09
N MET A 194 11.45 22.61 -3.31
CA MET A 194 10.81 23.16 -4.49
C MET A 194 10.61 24.68 -4.39
N PRO A 195 10.80 25.43 -5.49
CA PRO A 195 10.41 26.83 -5.59
C PRO A 195 8.92 27.05 -5.33
N ASP A 196 8.55 28.20 -4.75
CA ASP A 196 7.16 28.48 -4.33
C ASP A 196 6.17 28.51 -5.50
N GLU A 197 6.62 28.90 -6.70
CA GLU A 197 5.80 28.83 -7.92
C GLU A 197 5.33 27.41 -8.23
N LEU A 198 6.13 26.39 -7.90
CA LEU A 198 5.77 25.00 -8.16
C LEU A 198 4.89 24.38 -7.06
N LYS A 199 4.84 24.99 -5.86
CA LYS A 199 3.95 24.59 -4.75
C LYS A 199 2.53 25.09 -4.93
N LYS A 200 2.28 26.02 -5.87
CA LYS A 200 0.92 26.52 -6.14
C LYS A 200 0.02 25.40 -6.63
N VAL A 201 -1.19 25.34 -6.07
CA VAL A 201 -2.23 24.42 -6.49
C VAL A 201 -2.82 24.92 -7.81
N GLY A 202 -2.72 24.09 -8.85
CA GLY A 202 -3.30 24.37 -10.16
C GLY A 202 -4.65 23.69 -10.35
N PHE A 203 -4.68 22.69 -11.23
CA PHE A 203 -5.91 22.00 -11.63
C PHE A 203 -6.46 21.04 -10.57
N LEU A 204 -5.60 20.41 -9.76
CA LEU A 204 -5.94 19.42 -8.73
C LEU A 204 -4.83 19.24 -7.67
N PHE A 205 -3.57 19.42 -8.08
CA PHE A 205 -2.36 19.19 -7.30
C PHE A 205 -1.42 20.39 -7.41
N GLU A 206 -0.37 20.40 -6.59
CA GLU A 206 0.74 21.31 -6.76
C GLU A 206 1.45 21.03 -8.11
N HIS A 207 1.97 22.05 -8.78
CA HIS A 207 2.58 21.89 -10.10
C HIS A 207 3.77 20.93 -10.10
N TRP A 208 4.57 20.88 -9.02
CA TRP A 208 5.67 19.94 -8.92
C TRP A 208 5.21 18.48 -8.84
N GLN A 209 4.04 18.21 -8.28
CA GLN A 209 3.51 16.83 -8.18
C GLN A 209 3.17 16.30 -9.57
N TRP A 210 2.59 17.14 -10.45
CA TRP A 210 2.40 16.80 -11.87
C TRP A 210 3.71 16.54 -12.60
N LEU A 211 4.71 17.41 -12.40
CA LEU A 211 6.03 17.20 -12.96
C LEU A 211 6.66 15.89 -12.45
N GLY A 212 6.52 15.62 -11.15
CA GLY A 212 6.95 14.40 -10.49
C GLY A 212 6.30 13.15 -11.10
N LEU A 213 5.00 13.16 -11.38
CA LEU A 213 4.30 12.05 -12.03
C LEU A 213 4.84 11.78 -13.44
N VAL A 214 5.08 12.84 -14.22
CA VAL A 214 5.64 12.73 -15.57
C VAL A 214 7.06 12.17 -15.51
N VAL A 215 7.90 12.70 -14.61
CA VAL A 215 9.28 12.21 -14.40
C VAL A 215 9.27 10.75 -13.94
N LEU A 216 8.41 10.40 -12.98
CA LEU A 216 8.27 9.03 -12.47
C LEU A 216 7.81 8.07 -13.58
N PHE A 217 6.89 8.50 -14.44
CA PHE A 217 6.46 7.72 -15.60
C PHE A 217 7.64 7.41 -16.54
N PHE A 218 8.41 8.43 -16.95
CA PHE A 218 9.57 8.22 -17.81
C PHE A 218 10.64 7.36 -17.13
N LEU A 219 10.90 7.60 -15.84
CA LEU A 219 11.84 6.81 -15.04
C LEU A 219 11.42 5.34 -14.98
N ALA A 220 10.15 5.06 -14.73
CA ALA A 220 9.62 3.69 -14.70
C ALA A 220 9.73 2.99 -16.06
N VAL A 221 9.53 3.70 -17.18
CA VAL A 221 9.74 3.15 -18.52
C VAL A 221 11.23 2.85 -18.77
N VAL A 222 12.12 3.75 -18.38
CA VAL A 222 13.58 3.58 -18.50
C VAL A 222 14.05 2.40 -17.67
N ILE A 223 13.68 2.33 -16.38
CA ILE A 223 14.01 1.22 -15.48
C ILE A 223 13.44 -0.10 -16.01
N SER A 224 12.18 -0.12 -16.44
CA SER A 224 11.56 -1.31 -17.06
C SER A 224 12.33 -1.80 -18.28
N ARG A 225 12.87 -0.89 -19.10
CA ARG A 225 13.73 -1.26 -20.24
C ARG A 225 15.11 -1.72 -19.80
N ALA A 226 15.73 -1.02 -18.85
CA ALA A 226 17.03 -1.36 -18.30
C ALA A 226 17.03 -2.76 -17.66
N VAL A 227 16.03 -3.07 -16.83
CA VAL A 227 15.87 -4.40 -16.20
C VAL A 227 15.76 -5.49 -17.24
N ARG A 228 14.95 -5.29 -18.29
CA ARG A 228 14.82 -6.27 -19.39
C ARG A 228 16.12 -6.45 -20.16
N ALA A 229 16.83 -5.37 -20.46
CA ALA A 229 18.12 -5.42 -21.13
C ALA A 229 19.19 -6.12 -20.28
N LEU A 230 19.22 -5.82 -18.98
CA LEU A 230 20.18 -6.38 -18.03
C LEU A 230 19.95 -7.87 -17.79
N LEU A 231 18.69 -8.32 -17.76
CA LEU A 231 18.34 -9.73 -17.58
C LEU A 231 18.54 -10.57 -18.84
N ARG A 232 18.47 -9.96 -20.04
CA ARG A 232 18.65 -10.66 -21.30
C ARG A 232 19.96 -11.43 -21.37
N GLY A 233 21.09 -10.76 -21.14
CA GLY A 233 22.43 -11.37 -21.27
C GLY A 233 22.71 -12.53 -20.30
N PRO A 234 22.41 -12.41 -18.99
CA PRO A 234 22.51 -13.52 -18.05
C PRO A 234 21.59 -14.69 -18.39
N VAL A 235 20.35 -14.43 -18.80
CA VAL A 235 19.39 -15.47 -19.18
C VAL A 235 19.86 -16.22 -20.42
N GLU A 236 20.23 -15.52 -21.50
CA GLU A 236 20.77 -16.14 -22.71
C GLU A 236 22.01 -17.02 -22.40
N ARG A 237 22.95 -16.51 -21.60
CA ARG A 237 24.13 -17.27 -21.16
C ARG A 237 23.77 -18.51 -20.33
N TRP A 238 22.77 -18.44 -19.48
CA TRP A 238 22.33 -19.56 -18.66
C TRP A 238 21.65 -20.64 -19.52
N LEU A 239 20.81 -20.25 -20.48
CA LEU A 239 20.18 -21.18 -21.42
C LEU A 239 21.21 -21.89 -22.30
N MET A 240 22.20 -21.15 -22.83
CA MET A 240 23.29 -21.75 -23.61
C MET A 240 24.10 -22.76 -22.81
N LYS A 241 24.39 -22.48 -21.54
CA LYS A 241 25.07 -23.44 -20.65
C LYS A 241 24.29 -24.73 -20.40
N ARG A 242 22.96 -24.71 -20.59
CA ARG A 242 22.09 -25.89 -20.48
C ARG A 242 21.82 -26.56 -21.82
N SER A 243 22.51 -26.15 -22.89
CA SER A 243 22.34 -26.68 -24.25
C SER A 243 20.91 -26.58 -24.77
N LEU A 244 20.20 -25.51 -24.40
CA LEU A 244 18.84 -25.24 -24.86
C LEU A 244 18.89 -24.18 -25.97
N PRO A 245 18.71 -24.56 -27.25
CA PRO A 245 18.71 -23.63 -28.37
C PRO A 245 17.38 -22.87 -28.41
N VAL A 246 17.17 -21.99 -27.43
CA VAL A 246 15.98 -21.12 -27.40
C VAL A 246 16.30 -19.86 -28.19
N PRO A 247 15.51 -19.52 -29.23
CA PRO A 247 15.71 -18.29 -29.99
C PRO A 247 15.58 -17.06 -29.08
N SER A 248 16.45 -16.08 -29.30
CA SER A 248 16.54 -14.85 -28.49
C SER A 248 15.21 -14.10 -28.41
N GLU A 249 14.37 -14.20 -29.44
CA GLU A 249 13.03 -13.62 -29.47
C GLU A 249 12.11 -14.18 -28.37
N LEU A 250 12.18 -15.49 -28.09
CA LEU A 250 11.40 -16.11 -27.01
C LEU A 250 11.88 -15.66 -25.63
N VAL A 251 13.20 -15.48 -25.46
CA VAL A 251 13.77 -14.93 -24.22
C VAL A 251 13.26 -13.50 -23.99
N VAL A 252 13.30 -12.65 -25.01
CA VAL A 252 12.77 -11.28 -24.93
C VAL A 252 11.27 -11.28 -24.60
N ARG A 253 10.50 -12.20 -25.18
CA ARG A 253 9.06 -12.34 -24.91
C ARG A 253 8.78 -12.82 -23.48
N ALA A 254 9.63 -13.69 -22.93
CA ALA A 254 9.55 -14.17 -21.55
C ALA A 254 9.93 -13.10 -20.51
N LEU A 255 10.77 -12.13 -20.87
CA LEU A 255 11.14 -11.00 -20.00
C LEU A 255 10.11 -9.85 -20.00
N ARG A 256 9.11 -9.85 -20.91
CA ARG A 256 8.08 -8.80 -20.96
C ARG A 256 7.31 -8.62 -19.64
N PRO A 257 6.82 -9.69 -18.97
CA PRO A 257 6.12 -9.56 -17.68
C PRO A 257 7.01 -8.95 -16.60
N ILE A 258 8.31 -9.28 -16.59
CA ILE A 258 9.28 -8.71 -15.63
C ILE A 258 9.41 -7.19 -15.82
N GLY A 259 9.33 -6.72 -17.08
CA GLY A 259 9.30 -5.29 -17.36
C GLY A 259 8.07 -4.58 -16.76
N LEU A 260 6.90 -5.23 -16.74
CA LEU A 260 5.70 -4.67 -16.10
C LEU A 260 5.83 -4.66 -14.57
N MET A 261 6.41 -5.71 -13.99
CA MET A 261 6.68 -5.75 -12.55
C MET A 261 7.69 -4.68 -12.12
N ALA A 262 8.76 -4.48 -12.91
CA ALA A 262 9.73 -3.42 -12.67
C ALA A 262 9.09 -2.02 -12.76
N LEU A 263 8.17 -1.82 -13.71
CA LEU A 263 7.39 -0.59 -13.82
C LEU A 263 6.54 -0.39 -12.57
N ALA A 264 5.74 -1.38 -12.17
CA ALA A 264 4.89 -1.29 -10.99
C ALA A 264 5.70 -1.02 -9.71
N LEU A 265 6.81 -1.75 -9.52
CA LEU A 265 7.70 -1.54 -8.37
C LEU A 265 8.28 -0.12 -8.34
N THR A 266 8.65 0.43 -9.50
CA THR A 266 9.15 1.81 -9.58
C THR A 266 8.07 2.80 -9.14
N TRP A 267 6.82 2.60 -9.57
CA TRP A 267 5.70 3.42 -9.13
C TRP A 267 5.43 3.30 -7.64
N THR A 268 5.42 2.07 -7.09
CA THR A 268 5.22 1.85 -5.65
C THR A 268 6.28 2.56 -4.80
N LEU A 269 7.55 2.53 -5.22
CA LEU A 269 8.63 3.20 -4.49
C LEU A 269 8.66 4.71 -4.73
N GLY A 270 8.20 5.18 -5.89
CA GLY A 270 8.24 6.59 -6.26
C GLY A 270 7.06 7.41 -5.76
N LEU A 271 5.85 6.83 -5.66
CA LEU A 271 4.64 7.56 -5.26
C LEU A 271 4.72 8.23 -3.87
N PRO A 272 5.29 7.59 -2.82
CA PRO A 272 5.45 8.23 -1.52
C PRO A 272 6.24 9.55 -1.57
N TRP A 273 7.12 9.73 -2.56
CA TRP A 273 7.92 10.95 -2.72
C TRP A 273 7.10 12.12 -3.27
N LEU A 274 5.94 11.87 -3.87
CA LEU A 274 5.11 12.92 -4.44
C LEU A 274 4.14 13.52 -3.42
N GLY A 275 3.84 12.81 -2.31
CA GLY A 275 2.92 13.30 -1.27
C GLY A 275 1.54 13.67 -1.81
N LEU A 276 1.02 12.88 -2.75
CA LEU A 276 -0.27 13.15 -3.40
C LEU A 276 -1.40 13.15 -2.36
N PRO A 277 -2.45 13.97 -2.56
CA PRO A 277 -3.64 13.94 -1.72
C PRO A 277 -4.20 12.51 -1.61
N PRO A 278 -4.72 12.11 -0.44
CA PRO A 278 -5.12 10.73 -0.15
C PRO A 278 -6.05 10.10 -1.21
N ASP A 279 -7.03 10.86 -1.71
CA ASP A 279 -8.00 10.38 -2.69
C ASP A 279 -7.34 10.02 -4.02
N ALA A 280 -6.47 10.91 -4.51
CA ALA A 280 -5.74 10.70 -5.75
C ALA A 280 -4.69 9.60 -5.61
N ASN A 281 -3.95 9.61 -4.50
CA ASN A 281 -2.92 8.62 -4.22
C ASN A 281 -3.51 7.21 -4.22
N GLY A 282 -4.65 7.01 -3.57
CA GLY A 282 -5.29 5.71 -3.50
C GLY A 282 -5.75 5.17 -4.86
N VAL A 283 -6.29 6.03 -5.72
CA VAL A 283 -6.64 5.66 -7.10
C VAL A 283 -5.40 5.25 -7.90
N VAL A 284 -4.31 6.02 -7.80
CA VAL A 284 -3.07 5.72 -8.52
C VAL A 284 -2.44 4.42 -8.02
N ILE A 285 -2.40 4.21 -6.69
CA ILE A 285 -1.89 2.97 -6.08
C ILE A 285 -2.72 1.77 -6.54
N LEU A 286 -4.05 1.88 -6.55
CA LEU A 286 -4.92 0.81 -7.05
C LEU A 286 -4.61 0.47 -8.51
N VAL A 287 -4.47 1.46 -9.39
CA VAL A 287 -4.09 1.24 -10.80
C VAL A 287 -2.74 0.54 -10.90
N VAL A 288 -1.74 0.96 -10.13
CA VAL A 288 -0.41 0.34 -10.08
C VAL A 288 -0.48 -1.11 -9.61
N GLN A 289 -1.26 -1.39 -8.56
CA GLN A 289 -1.47 -2.74 -8.03
C GLN A 289 -2.15 -3.65 -9.06
N LEU A 290 -3.16 -3.17 -9.79
CA LEU A 290 -3.82 -3.92 -10.87
C LEU A 290 -2.86 -4.24 -12.02
N ILE A 291 -2.01 -3.27 -12.41
CA ILE A 291 -0.97 -3.49 -13.42
C ILE A 291 0.05 -4.54 -12.93
N ALA A 292 0.45 -4.47 -11.66
CA ALA A 292 1.36 -5.42 -11.03
C ALA A 292 0.76 -6.84 -11.01
N ALA A 293 -0.50 -6.95 -10.58
CA ALA A 293 -1.24 -8.21 -10.52
C ALA A 293 -1.39 -8.84 -11.90
N PHE A 294 -1.76 -8.06 -12.91
CA PHE A 294 -1.82 -8.54 -14.29
C PHE A 294 -0.45 -9.00 -14.79
N GLY A 295 0.62 -8.24 -14.49
CA GLY A 295 1.99 -8.64 -14.77
C GLY A 295 2.38 -9.96 -14.12
N PHE A 296 2.01 -10.14 -12.85
CA PHE A 296 2.25 -11.34 -12.06
C PHE A 296 1.51 -12.56 -12.60
N VAL A 297 0.23 -12.44 -12.93
CA VAL A 297 -0.56 -13.52 -13.55
C VAL A 297 0.07 -13.95 -14.87
N ARG A 298 0.44 -12.99 -15.73
CA ARG A 298 1.16 -13.29 -16.99
C ARG A 298 2.49 -13.97 -16.77
N PHE A 299 3.21 -13.60 -15.71
CA PHE A 299 4.46 -14.23 -15.32
C PHE A 299 4.24 -15.68 -14.84
N ALA A 300 3.22 -15.92 -14.01
CA ALA A 300 2.84 -17.25 -13.56
C ALA A 300 2.50 -18.18 -14.74
N PHE A 301 1.69 -17.72 -15.70
CA PHE A 301 1.43 -18.47 -16.94
C PHE A 301 2.72 -18.86 -17.69
N LYS A 302 3.72 -17.98 -17.69
CA LYS A 302 5.03 -18.26 -18.31
C LYS A 302 5.84 -19.29 -17.53
N ILE A 303 5.77 -19.29 -16.20
CA ILE A 303 6.37 -20.34 -15.38
C ILE A 303 5.73 -21.69 -15.72
N VAL A 304 4.40 -21.75 -15.84
CA VAL A 304 3.69 -22.99 -16.22
C VAL A 304 4.16 -23.50 -17.59
N ASP A 305 4.33 -22.61 -18.57
CA ASP A 305 4.88 -22.97 -19.89
C ASP A 305 6.30 -23.56 -19.77
N ILE A 306 7.17 -22.98 -18.92
CA ILE A 306 8.55 -23.45 -18.72
C ILE A 306 8.58 -24.81 -18.01
N VAL A 307 7.75 -24.99 -16.98
CA VAL A 307 7.64 -26.27 -16.24
C VAL A 307 7.12 -27.36 -17.17
N ALA A 308 6.08 -27.10 -17.96
CA ALA A 308 5.54 -28.05 -18.92
C ALA A 308 6.59 -28.45 -19.96
N TRP A 309 7.41 -27.50 -20.42
CA TRP A 309 8.50 -27.78 -21.34
C TRP A 309 9.60 -28.66 -20.71
N GLU A 310 9.96 -28.44 -19.43
CA GLU A 310 10.91 -29.31 -18.71
C GLU A 310 10.35 -30.73 -18.51
N LEU A 311 9.06 -30.84 -18.14
CA LEU A 311 8.39 -32.14 -18.00
C LEU A 311 8.36 -32.90 -19.33
N ALA A 312 8.04 -32.23 -20.43
CA ALA A 312 8.08 -32.81 -21.77
C ALA A 312 9.49 -33.29 -22.14
N ARG A 313 10.53 -32.51 -21.81
CA ARG A 313 11.93 -32.92 -22.08
C ARG A 313 12.30 -34.18 -21.30
N ARG A 314 11.82 -34.33 -20.07
CA ARG A 314 12.07 -35.54 -19.25
C ARG A 314 11.28 -36.74 -19.75
N ALA A 315 10.02 -36.55 -20.13
CA ALA A 315 9.15 -37.57 -20.70
C ALA A 315 9.73 -38.16 -22.01
N ALA A 316 10.38 -37.34 -22.83
CA ALA A 316 11.04 -37.81 -24.06
C ALA A 316 12.22 -38.78 -23.81
N LEU A 317 12.70 -38.89 -22.58
CA LEU A 317 13.76 -39.84 -22.18
C LEU A 317 13.17 -41.15 -21.60
N THR A 318 11.86 -41.23 -21.37
CA THR A 318 11.14 -42.42 -20.92
C THR A 318 10.40 -43.09 -22.08
N GLU A 319 10.37 -44.43 -22.13
CA GLU A 319 9.75 -45.19 -23.24
C GLU A 319 8.20 -45.24 -23.21
N GLY A 320 7.56 -44.57 -22.24
CA GLY A 320 6.13 -44.75 -21.94
C GLY A 320 5.19 -43.74 -22.62
N ARG A 321 4.23 -44.22 -23.43
CA ARG A 321 3.14 -43.40 -24.03
C ARG A 321 2.26 -42.63 -23.03
N PHE A 322 2.28 -43.00 -21.75
CA PHE A 322 1.48 -42.35 -20.71
C PHE A 322 1.99 -40.94 -20.39
N ASP A 323 3.31 -40.72 -20.43
CA ASP A 323 3.90 -39.43 -20.07
C ASP A 323 3.51 -38.33 -21.09
N ASP A 324 3.42 -38.68 -22.38
CA ASP A 324 3.02 -37.78 -23.46
C ASP A 324 1.57 -37.26 -23.32
N LEU A 325 0.70 -38.03 -22.67
CA LEU A 325 -0.70 -37.65 -22.39
C LEU A 325 -0.83 -36.83 -21.10
N ILE A 326 0.02 -37.10 -20.10
CA ILE A 326 -0.04 -36.45 -18.78
C ILE A 326 0.49 -35.01 -18.86
N VAL A 327 1.58 -34.76 -19.59
CA VAL A 327 2.19 -33.42 -19.63
C VAL A 327 1.23 -32.32 -20.14
N PRO A 328 0.51 -32.50 -21.26
CA PRO A 328 -0.46 -31.52 -21.73
C PRO A 328 -1.64 -31.33 -20.77
N LEU A 329 -2.06 -32.41 -20.08
CA LEU A 329 -3.14 -32.36 -19.10
C LEU A 329 -2.73 -31.51 -17.89
N VAL A 330 -1.56 -31.80 -17.31
CA VAL A 330 -1.01 -31.04 -16.16
C VAL A 330 -0.82 -29.57 -16.52
N GLN A 331 -0.29 -29.26 -17.71
CA GLN A 331 -0.11 -27.88 -18.16
C GLN A 331 -1.45 -27.13 -18.23
N LYS A 332 -2.49 -27.74 -18.83
CA LYS A 332 -3.81 -27.12 -18.93
C LYS A 332 -4.44 -26.93 -17.56
N SER A 333 -4.38 -27.94 -16.70
CA SER A 333 -4.92 -27.86 -15.33
C SER A 333 -4.24 -26.76 -14.52
N LEU A 334 -2.91 -26.67 -14.56
CA LEU A 334 -2.16 -25.64 -13.84
C LEU A 334 -2.47 -24.23 -14.38
N LYS A 335 -2.69 -24.08 -15.69
CA LYS A 335 -3.13 -22.82 -16.30
C LYS A 335 -4.52 -22.39 -15.82
N VAL A 336 -5.46 -23.33 -15.67
CA VAL A 336 -6.79 -23.05 -15.12
C VAL A 336 -6.67 -22.60 -13.66
N VAL A 337 -5.86 -23.28 -12.85
CA VAL A 337 -5.62 -22.88 -11.45
C VAL A 337 -5.02 -21.46 -11.38
N VAL A 338 -3.98 -21.17 -12.17
CA VAL A 338 -3.38 -19.84 -12.23
C VAL A 338 -4.38 -18.77 -12.68
N PHE A 339 -5.28 -19.09 -13.62
CA PHE A 339 -6.35 -18.19 -14.03
C PHE A 339 -7.31 -17.88 -12.88
N CYS A 340 -7.85 -18.91 -12.22
CA CYS A 340 -8.81 -18.75 -11.13
C CYS A 340 -8.19 -17.96 -9.97
N VAL A 341 -6.98 -18.33 -9.53
CA VAL A 341 -6.24 -17.61 -8.48
C VAL A 341 -5.98 -16.17 -8.91
N GLY A 342 -5.59 -15.94 -10.17
CA GLY A 342 -5.36 -14.61 -10.71
C GLY A 342 -6.61 -13.72 -10.69
N VAL A 343 -7.78 -14.27 -11.04
CA VAL A 343 -9.06 -13.54 -10.99
C VAL A 343 -9.43 -13.18 -9.55
N VAL A 344 -9.33 -14.13 -8.62
CA VAL A 344 -9.61 -13.89 -7.20
C VAL A 344 -8.67 -12.82 -6.64
N PHE A 345 -7.38 -12.91 -6.95
CA PHE A 345 -6.38 -11.94 -6.51
C PHE A 345 -6.64 -10.52 -7.04
N ILE A 346 -7.01 -10.39 -8.33
CA ILE A 346 -7.34 -9.09 -8.92
C ILE A 346 -8.62 -8.50 -8.32
N ALA A 347 -9.61 -9.34 -8.03
CA ALA A 347 -10.85 -8.91 -7.41
C ALA A 347 -10.65 -8.45 -5.97
N ASP A 348 -9.81 -9.15 -5.20
CA ASP A 348 -9.41 -8.77 -3.84
C ASP A 348 -8.76 -7.39 -3.80
N LEU A 349 -7.84 -7.11 -4.74
CA LEU A 349 -7.24 -5.77 -4.88
C LEU A 349 -8.26 -4.67 -5.17
N ALA A 350 -9.36 -4.98 -5.86
CA ALA A 350 -10.45 -4.04 -6.11
C ALA A 350 -11.40 -3.88 -4.91
N GLY A 351 -11.13 -4.55 -3.78
CA GLY A 351 -11.96 -4.54 -2.57
C GLY A 351 -13.12 -5.54 -2.61
N ILE A 352 -13.13 -6.48 -3.56
CA ILE A 352 -14.16 -7.52 -3.65
C ILE A 352 -13.70 -8.71 -2.82
N SER A 353 -14.46 -9.06 -1.77
CA SER A 353 -14.04 -10.14 -0.87
C SER A 353 -13.94 -11.50 -1.59
N PRO A 354 -12.84 -12.25 -1.40
CA PRO A 354 -12.67 -13.59 -1.95
C PRO A 354 -13.78 -14.55 -1.51
N THR A 355 -14.28 -14.39 -0.29
CA THR A 355 -15.35 -15.19 0.30
C THR A 355 -16.66 -15.03 -0.47
N SER A 356 -17.01 -13.80 -0.88
CA SER A 356 -18.21 -13.56 -1.71
C SER A 356 -18.10 -14.23 -3.08
N LEU A 357 -16.91 -14.22 -3.69
CA LEU A 357 -16.66 -14.85 -4.99
C LEU A 357 -16.75 -16.39 -4.90
N LEU A 358 -16.18 -16.97 -3.84
CA LEU A 358 -16.23 -18.40 -3.58
C LEU A 358 -17.65 -18.87 -3.24
N ALA A 359 -18.40 -18.08 -2.47
CA ALA A 359 -19.80 -18.37 -2.14
C ALA A 359 -20.70 -18.39 -3.39
N GLY A 360 -20.48 -17.48 -4.35
CA GLY A 360 -21.20 -17.47 -5.63
C GLY A 360 -20.88 -18.65 -6.54
N LEU A 361 -19.63 -19.13 -6.54
CA LEU A 361 -19.18 -20.30 -7.31
C LEU A 361 -19.64 -21.65 -6.72
N GLY A 362 -19.84 -21.72 -5.40
CA GLY A 362 -20.31 -22.94 -4.73
C GLY A 362 -21.80 -23.24 -4.90
N LEU A 363 -22.57 -22.27 -5.42
CA LEU A 363 -24.01 -22.40 -5.70
C LEU A 363 -24.33 -22.73 -7.16
N GLY A 364 -23.32 -22.72 -8.05
CA GLY A 364 -23.48 -22.86 -9.51
C GLY A 364 -23.19 -24.25 -10.06
#